data_AF-A0A850SMC9-F1
#
_entry.id   AF-A0A850SMC9-F1
#
_cell.length_a   1.000
_cell.length_b   1.000
_cell.length_c   1.000
_cell.angle_alpha   90.00
_cell.angle_beta   90.00
_cell.angle_gamma   90.00
#
_symmetry.space_group_name_H-M   'P 1'
#
loop_
_entity.id
_entity.type
_entity.pdbx_description
1 polymer ?
#
loop_
_entity_poly.entity_id
_entity_poly.type
_entity_poly.pdbx_seq_one_letter_code
_entity_poly.pdbx_strand_id
1 'polypeptide(L)'
;LVDHPDAVKGAVTVAALVTEPRPWVQPFVDLGDAPVVRALLPRTLHYARAEVAGRRTQIGPLFARLKEVTAPVTIIHGNVDHLVSRRDAETLKSYFRDGADVEFRHVPGGTHFLEMQFPKLLFDAVKGVIARAEAADDKRNASHPEEQEALRRSRRPAASSG
;
A
#
# COMPACT_ATOMS: atom_id res chain seq x y z
N LEU A 1 -6.09 -5.15 4.32
CA LEU A 1 -4.83 -5.32 5.07
C LEU A 1 -5.03 -4.82 6.50
N VAL A 2 -5.27 -3.52 6.67
CA VAL A 2 -5.48 -2.90 7.99
C VAL A 2 -6.89 -3.14 8.53
N ASP A 3 -7.94 -2.91 7.73
CA ASP A 3 -9.35 -3.13 8.16
C ASP A 3 -9.85 -4.55 7.93
N HIS A 4 -9.20 -5.27 7.02
CA HIS A 4 -9.53 -6.65 6.68
C HIS A 4 -8.25 -7.49 6.66
N PRO A 5 -7.63 -7.76 7.82
CA PRO A 5 -6.40 -8.55 7.90
C PRO A 5 -6.61 -10.02 7.51
N ASP A 6 -7.82 -10.56 7.73
CA ASP A 6 -8.10 -11.96 7.41
C ASP A 6 -8.38 -12.20 5.92
N ALA A 7 -8.91 -11.20 5.21
CA ALA A 7 -9.27 -11.32 3.79
C ALA A 7 -8.16 -10.85 2.85
N VAL A 8 -7.34 -9.88 3.26
CA VAL A 8 -6.28 -9.31 2.40
C VAL A 8 -4.93 -9.83 2.88
N LYS A 9 -4.37 -10.78 2.13
CA LYS A 9 -3.17 -11.52 2.49
C LYS A 9 -1.84 -10.87 2.07
N GLY A 10 -1.89 -9.73 1.38
CA GLY A 10 -0.70 -8.97 1.01
C GLY A 10 -1.05 -7.72 0.21
N ALA A 11 -0.04 -6.89 -0.06
CA ALA A 11 -0.21 -5.67 -0.84
C ALA A 11 1.03 -5.33 -1.69
N VAL A 12 0.79 -4.71 -2.84
CA VAL A 12 1.82 -4.02 -3.63
C VAL A 12 1.45 -2.55 -3.72
N THR A 13 2.38 -1.66 -3.41
CA THR A 13 2.18 -0.21 -3.57
C THR A 13 3.12 0.32 -4.65
N VAL A 14 2.62 1.18 -5.54
CA VAL A 14 3.38 1.73 -6.66
C VAL A 14 3.30 3.25 -6.56
N ALA A 15 4.47 3.92 -6.54
CA ALA A 15 4.57 5.38 -6.51
C ALA A 15 3.68 6.05 -5.42
N ALA A 16 3.62 5.44 -4.23
CA ALA A 16 2.69 5.83 -3.18
C ALA A 16 3.05 7.21 -2.60
N LEU A 17 2.12 8.17 -2.70
CA LEU A 17 2.24 9.49 -2.10
C LEU A 17 1.75 9.46 -0.64
N VAL A 18 2.66 9.62 0.31
CA VAL A 18 2.36 9.50 1.76
C VAL A 18 2.68 10.74 2.58
N THR A 19 3.49 11.67 2.06
CA THR A 19 3.78 12.94 2.72
C THR A 19 2.91 14.07 2.18
N GLU A 20 2.52 14.98 3.08
CA GLU A 20 1.84 16.21 2.71
C GLU A 20 2.82 17.27 2.18
N PRO A 21 2.32 18.27 1.42
CA PRO A 21 3.06 19.50 1.16
C PRO A 21 3.58 20.09 2.47
N ARG A 22 4.81 20.58 2.46
CA ARG A 22 5.44 21.11 3.68
C ARG A 22 4.64 22.31 4.24
N PRO A 23 4.66 22.55 5.56
CA PRO A 23 3.90 23.64 6.19
C PRO A 23 4.15 25.04 5.60
N TRP A 24 5.32 25.30 5.03
CA TRP A 24 5.63 26.58 4.36
C TRP A 24 5.08 26.68 2.93
N VAL A 25 4.72 25.55 2.32
CA VAL A 25 4.01 25.46 1.04
C VAL A 25 2.50 25.61 1.25
N GLN A 26 2.01 25.26 2.45
CA GLN A 26 0.59 25.29 2.81
C GLN A 26 -0.06 26.67 2.57
N PRO A 27 0.53 27.82 2.95
CA PRO A 27 -0.06 29.13 2.64
C PRO A 27 -0.18 29.43 1.13
N PHE A 28 0.71 28.88 0.29
CA PHE A 28 0.63 29.01 -1.17
C PHE A 28 -0.40 28.04 -1.78
N VAL A 29 -0.64 26.91 -1.10
CA VAL A 29 -1.75 26.01 -1.39
C VAL A 29 -3.08 26.69 -1.07
N ASP A 30 -3.19 27.27 0.12
CA ASP A 30 -4.39 27.93 0.64
C ASP A 30 -4.70 29.24 -0.12
N LEU A 31 -3.68 30.03 -0.49
CA LEU A 31 -3.85 31.23 -1.34
C LEU A 31 -4.33 30.86 -2.75
N GLY A 32 -3.99 29.67 -3.21
CA GLY A 32 -4.48 29.10 -4.46
C GLY A 32 -5.95 28.68 -4.45
N ASP A 33 -6.56 28.55 -3.26
CA ASP A 33 -7.99 28.27 -3.06
C ASP A 33 -8.85 29.53 -3.05
N ALA A 34 -8.24 30.71 -3.09
CA ALA A 34 -8.97 31.96 -3.27
C ALA A 34 -9.78 31.92 -4.59
N PRO A 35 -11.06 32.34 -4.60
CA PRO A 35 -11.95 32.18 -5.76
C PRO A 35 -11.38 32.75 -7.06
N VAL A 36 -10.61 33.84 -6.96
CA VAL A 36 -9.94 34.50 -8.09
C VAL A 36 -8.78 33.67 -8.64
N VAL A 37 -7.98 33.04 -7.78
CA VAL A 37 -6.82 32.21 -8.19
C VAL A 37 -7.29 30.85 -8.70
N ARG A 38 -8.34 30.29 -8.10
CA ARG A 38 -9.00 29.05 -8.52
C ARG A 38 -9.58 29.14 -9.94
N ALA A 39 -10.05 30.32 -10.36
CA ALA A 39 -10.54 30.55 -11.73
C ALA A 39 -9.43 30.62 -12.79
N LEU A 40 -8.19 30.87 -12.37
CA LEU A 40 -7.01 31.00 -13.24
C LEU A 40 -6.16 29.72 -13.31
N LEU A 41 -6.39 28.75 -12.41
CA LEU A 41 -5.63 27.50 -12.36
C LEU A 41 -6.20 26.45 -13.32
N PRO A 42 -5.34 25.71 -14.05
CA PRO A 42 -5.78 24.58 -14.87
C PRO A 42 -6.55 23.54 -14.02
N ARG A 43 -7.66 23.01 -14.56
CA ARG A 43 -8.52 22.03 -13.87
C ARG A 43 -7.76 20.85 -13.27
N THR A 44 -6.67 20.42 -13.90
CA THR A 44 -5.80 19.33 -13.43
C THR A 44 -5.12 19.63 -12.09
N LEU A 45 -4.71 20.89 -11.84
CA LEU A 45 -4.18 21.30 -10.53
C LEU A 45 -5.26 21.34 -9.45
N HIS A 46 -6.51 21.57 -9.82
CA HIS A 46 -7.65 21.60 -8.89
C HIS A 46 -7.94 20.21 -8.32
N TYR A 47 -7.93 19.17 -9.16
CA TYR A 47 -8.14 17.78 -8.73
C TYR A 47 -6.97 17.24 -7.90
N ALA A 48 -5.73 17.49 -8.36
CA ALA A 48 -4.53 17.09 -7.62
C ALA A 48 -4.45 17.74 -6.23
N ARG A 49 -4.98 18.97 -6.05
CA ARG A 49 -5.04 19.64 -4.75
C ARG A 49 -6.15 19.11 -3.85
N ALA A 50 -7.35 18.87 -4.38
CA ALA A 50 -8.46 18.30 -3.62
C ALA A 50 -8.14 16.89 -3.08
N GLU A 51 -7.31 16.12 -3.80
CA GLU A 51 -6.84 14.81 -3.34
C GLU A 51 -5.76 14.88 -2.24
N VAL A 52 -5.13 16.04 -2.06
CA VAL A 52 -4.01 16.27 -1.12
C VAL A 52 -4.45 17.01 0.14
N ALA A 53 -5.43 17.92 0.03
CA ALA A 53 -5.97 18.68 1.16
C ALA A 53 -6.79 17.78 2.10
N GLY A 54 -6.39 17.70 3.38
CA GLY A 54 -7.07 16.89 4.40
C GLY A 54 -6.56 15.46 4.58
N ARG A 55 -5.48 15.08 3.85
CA ARG A 55 -4.87 13.76 3.98
C ARG A 55 -4.33 13.48 5.37
N ARG A 56 -3.68 14.43 6.06
CA ARG A 56 -3.08 14.19 7.39
C ARG A 56 -4.09 13.63 8.39
N THR A 57 -5.27 14.24 8.42
CA THR A 57 -6.33 13.88 9.36
C THR A 57 -6.90 12.49 9.10
N GLN A 58 -6.87 12.03 7.85
CA GLN A 58 -7.39 10.72 7.46
C GLN A 58 -6.31 9.63 7.47
N ILE A 59 -5.08 9.96 7.09
CA ILE A 59 -3.97 9.02 6.91
C ILE A 59 -3.16 8.84 8.20
N GLY A 60 -3.15 9.82 9.11
CA GLY A 60 -2.47 9.71 10.41
C GLY A 60 -2.88 8.44 11.19
N PRO A 61 -4.18 8.19 11.40
CA PRO A 61 -4.66 6.95 12.02
C PRO A 61 -4.28 5.68 11.24
N LEU A 62 -4.26 5.73 9.90
CA LEU A 62 -3.84 4.60 9.07
C LEU A 62 -2.37 4.25 9.30
N PHE A 63 -1.48 5.25 9.33
CA PHE A 63 -0.04 5.04 9.56
C PHE A 63 0.26 4.48 10.94
N ALA A 64 -0.48 4.87 11.97
CA ALA A 64 -0.35 4.25 13.29
C ALA A 64 -0.62 2.74 13.26
N ARG A 65 -1.61 2.32 12.45
CA ARG A 65 -2.03 0.91 12.30
C ARG A 65 -1.16 0.09 11.36
N LEU A 66 -0.30 0.72 10.54
CA LEU A 66 0.65 -0.02 9.68
C LEU A 66 1.63 -0.88 10.51
N LYS A 67 1.87 -0.53 11.77
CA LYS A 67 2.67 -1.34 12.71
C LYS A 67 2.04 -2.69 13.04
N GLU A 68 0.73 -2.82 12.88
CA GLU A 68 -0.04 -4.04 13.17
C GLU A 68 -0.09 -4.98 11.96
N VAL A 69 0.33 -4.52 10.78
CA VAL A 69 0.32 -5.32 9.56
C VAL A 69 1.33 -6.47 9.67
N THR A 70 0.83 -7.69 9.49
CA THR A 70 1.65 -8.91 9.44
C THR A 70 1.75 -9.53 8.05
N ALA A 71 0.89 -9.11 7.12
CA ALA A 71 0.88 -9.63 5.76
C ALA A 71 1.99 -8.98 4.91
N PRO A 72 2.57 -9.71 3.94
CA PRO A 72 3.65 -9.21 3.10
C PRO A 72 3.26 -7.98 2.29
N VAL A 73 4.15 -6.99 2.26
CA VAL A 73 4.01 -5.78 1.45
C VAL A 73 5.23 -5.61 0.55
N THR A 74 5.01 -5.23 -0.71
CA THR A 74 6.08 -4.77 -1.60
C THR A 74 5.82 -3.33 -2.03
N ILE A 75 6.72 -2.43 -1.67
CA ILE A 75 6.71 -1.03 -2.06
C ILE A 75 7.59 -0.86 -3.29
N ILE A 76 7.10 -0.24 -4.36
CA ILE A 76 7.83 -0.01 -5.61
C ILE A 76 7.83 1.48 -5.93
N HIS A 77 9.00 2.05 -6.20
CA HIS A 77 9.14 3.46 -6.57
C HIS A 77 10.18 3.67 -7.66
N GLY A 78 9.86 4.53 -8.63
CA GLY A 78 10.76 4.91 -9.70
C GLY A 78 11.77 5.97 -9.25
N ASN A 79 13.05 5.83 -9.61
CA ASN A 79 14.06 6.79 -9.15
C ASN A 79 14.05 8.14 -9.92
N VAL A 80 13.27 8.23 -11.00
CA VAL A 80 13.04 9.46 -11.79
C VAL A 80 11.56 9.85 -11.78
N ASP A 81 10.82 9.45 -10.74
CA ASP A 81 9.48 9.97 -10.48
C ASP A 81 9.57 11.45 -10.08
N HIS A 82 9.00 12.31 -10.92
CA HIS A 82 8.93 13.75 -10.69
C HIS A 82 7.61 14.21 -10.07
N LEU A 83 6.63 13.32 -9.95
CA LEU A 83 5.30 13.60 -9.38
C LEU A 83 5.25 13.24 -7.90
N VAL A 84 5.89 12.15 -7.50
CA VAL A 84 5.94 11.69 -6.11
C VAL A 84 7.38 11.46 -5.69
N SER A 85 7.75 12.01 -4.52
CA SER A 85 9.13 11.92 -4.05
C SER A 85 9.48 10.48 -3.71
N ARG A 86 10.68 10.03 -4.07
CA ARG A 86 11.21 8.74 -3.58
C ARG A 86 11.19 8.63 -2.05
N ARG A 87 11.30 9.77 -1.34
CA ARG A 87 11.21 9.83 0.11
C ARG A 87 9.85 9.40 0.63
N ASP A 88 8.79 9.50 -0.16
CA ASP A 88 7.47 9.00 0.20
C ASP A 88 7.50 7.48 0.41
N ALA A 89 8.08 6.73 -0.53
CA ALA A 89 8.21 5.28 -0.39
C ALA A 89 9.11 4.88 0.81
N GLU A 90 10.19 5.61 1.05
CA GLU A 90 11.05 5.42 2.23
C GLU A 90 10.27 5.71 3.53
N THR A 91 9.49 6.79 3.55
CA THR A 91 8.64 7.19 4.69
C THR A 91 7.55 6.16 4.94
N LEU A 92 6.88 5.65 3.91
CA LEU A 92 5.88 4.61 4.03
C LEU A 92 6.45 3.36 4.69
N LYS A 93 7.65 2.91 4.25
CA LYS A 93 8.33 1.76 4.85
C LYS A 93 8.57 1.96 6.35
N SER A 94 8.91 3.17 6.78
CA SER A 94 9.21 3.49 8.18
C SER A 94 8.00 3.38 9.14
N TYR A 95 6.77 3.32 8.63
CA TYR A 95 5.58 3.16 9.45
C TYR A 95 5.27 1.71 9.82
N PHE A 96 5.89 0.74 9.14
CA PHE A 96 5.78 -0.67 9.53
C PHE A 96 6.66 -0.96 10.74
N ARG A 97 6.29 -1.98 11.52
CA ARG A 97 7.11 -2.43 12.65
C ARG A 97 8.45 -3.01 12.18
N ASP A 98 9.46 -2.97 13.04
CA ASP A 98 10.72 -3.66 12.79
C ASP A 98 10.48 -5.18 12.59
N GLY A 99 11.15 -5.74 11.59
CA GLY A 99 11.00 -7.15 11.21
C GLY A 99 9.69 -7.50 10.47
N ALA A 100 8.86 -6.51 10.09
CA ALA A 100 7.73 -6.75 9.18
C ALA A 100 8.22 -7.24 7.80
N ASP A 101 7.42 -8.08 7.14
CA ASP A 101 7.67 -8.52 5.76
C ASP A 101 7.32 -7.38 4.79
N VAL A 102 8.25 -6.44 4.65
CA VAL A 102 8.12 -5.27 3.80
C VAL A 102 9.34 -5.14 2.90
N GLU A 103 9.16 -5.47 1.63
CA GLU A 103 10.16 -5.23 0.60
C GLU A 103 10.03 -3.82 0.04
N PHE A 104 11.16 -3.18 -0.22
CA PHE A 104 11.21 -1.93 -0.97
C PHE A 104 12.07 -2.09 -2.21
N ARG A 105 11.48 -1.83 -3.38
CA ARG A 105 12.13 -1.97 -4.69
C ARG A 105 12.21 -0.61 -5.37
N HIS A 106 13.44 -0.18 -5.62
CA HIS A 106 13.72 0.95 -6.48
C HIS A 106 13.80 0.47 -7.93
N VAL A 107 13.16 1.21 -8.85
CA VAL A 107 13.21 0.93 -10.29
C VAL A 107 14.11 1.98 -10.96
N PRO A 108 15.33 1.60 -11.40
CA PRO A 108 16.21 2.50 -12.15
C PRO A 108 15.56 2.93 -13.47
N GLY A 109 15.54 4.25 -13.73
CA GLY A 109 14.86 4.83 -14.89
C GLY A 109 13.32 4.84 -14.77
N GLY A 110 12.78 4.39 -13.65
CA GLY A 110 11.35 4.37 -13.40
C GLY A 110 10.77 5.77 -13.14
N THR A 111 9.73 6.13 -13.86
CA THR A 111 8.93 7.36 -13.64
C THR A 111 7.75 7.07 -12.70
N HIS A 112 6.81 8.01 -12.58
CA HIS A 112 5.54 7.79 -11.89
C HIS A 112 4.70 6.65 -12.50
N PHE A 113 4.82 6.45 -13.81
CA PHE A 113 3.99 5.53 -14.59
C PHE A 113 4.62 4.13 -14.73
N LEU A 114 5.05 3.55 -13.61
CA LEU A 114 5.76 2.26 -13.61
C LEU A 114 4.92 1.13 -14.21
N GLU A 115 3.61 1.17 -14.05
CA GLU A 115 2.66 0.20 -14.60
C GLU A 115 2.67 0.16 -16.13
N MET A 116 2.94 1.30 -16.78
CA MET A 116 3.06 1.39 -18.23
C MET A 116 4.48 1.06 -18.71
N GLN A 117 5.49 1.51 -17.97
CA GLN A 117 6.89 1.35 -18.37
C GLN A 117 7.45 -0.05 -18.07
N PHE A 118 7.05 -0.65 -16.95
CA PHE A 118 7.60 -1.90 -16.43
C PHE A 118 6.50 -2.88 -15.96
N PRO A 119 5.48 -3.19 -16.79
CA PRO A 119 4.35 -4.03 -16.37
C PRO A 119 4.77 -5.41 -15.86
N LYS A 120 5.82 -6.00 -16.46
CA LYS A 120 6.37 -7.29 -16.01
C LYS A 120 6.94 -7.22 -14.60
N LEU A 121 7.60 -6.11 -14.24
CA LEU A 121 8.16 -5.91 -12.90
C LEU A 121 7.05 -5.84 -11.85
N LEU A 122 5.95 -5.14 -12.14
CA LEU A 122 4.79 -5.10 -11.25
C LEU A 122 4.16 -6.48 -11.09
N PHE A 123 3.99 -7.22 -12.20
CA PHE A 123 3.45 -8.57 -12.17
C PHE A 123 4.33 -9.52 -11.33
N ASP A 124 5.65 -9.42 -11.47
CA ASP A 124 6.60 -10.20 -10.68
C ASP A 124 6.55 -9.82 -9.19
N ALA A 125 6.34 -8.54 -8.86
CA ALA A 125 6.14 -8.11 -7.48
C ALA A 125 4.85 -8.68 -6.87
N VAL A 126 3.74 -8.68 -7.61
CA VAL A 126 2.47 -9.29 -7.18
C VAL A 126 2.64 -10.77 -6.91
N LYS A 127 3.24 -11.53 -7.84
CA LYS A 127 3.54 -12.95 -7.63
C LYS A 127 4.42 -13.18 -6.41
N GLY A 128 5.41 -12.32 -6.18
CA GLY A 128 6.27 -12.39 -5.00
C GLY A 128 5.49 -12.23 -3.70
N VAL A 129 4.60 -11.23 -3.61
CA VAL A 129 3.73 -11.03 -2.45
C VAL A 129 2.82 -12.24 -2.22
N ILE A 130 2.22 -12.80 -3.28
CA ILE A 130 1.38 -14.00 -3.20
C ILE A 130 2.18 -15.17 -2.62
N ALA A 131 3.35 -15.46 -3.18
CA ALA A 131 4.17 -16.58 -2.72
C ALA A 131 4.59 -16.44 -1.25
N ARG A 132 4.93 -15.22 -0.79
CA ARG A 132 5.23 -14.97 0.62
C ARG A 132 4.00 -15.15 1.52
N ALA A 133 2.82 -14.76 1.05
CA ALA A 133 1.57 -14.91 1.79
C ALA A 133 1.21 -16.40 1.96
N GLU A 134 1.28 -17.19 0.89
CA GLU A 134 1.04 -18.64 0.91
C GLU A 134 2.02 -19.35 1.84
N ALA A 135 3.32 -19.01 1.76
CA ALA A 135 4.33 -19.58 2.65
C ALA A 135 4.10 -19.24 4.13
N ALA A 136 3.54 -18.06 4.43
CA ALA A 136 3.19 -17.68 5.79
C ALA A 136 1.98 -18.48 6.31
N ASP A 137 0.98 -18.71 5.47
CA ASP A 137 -0.18 -19.54 5.79
C ASP A 137 0.22 -21.01 6.00
N ASP A 138 1.10 -21.56 5.17
CA ASP A 138 1.64 -22.92 5.33
C ASP A 138 2.37 -23.11 6.67
N LYS A 139 3.19 -22.12 7.07
CA LYS A 139 3.88 -22.14 8.38
C LYS A 139 2.91 -22.07 9.56
N ARG A 140 1.86 -21.26 9.44
CA ARG A 140 0.80 -21.16 10.47
C ARG A 140 0.03 -22.47 10.59
N ASN A 141 -0.31 -23.05 9.45
CA ASN A 141 -0.99 -24.33 9.33
C ASN A 141 -0.15 -25.47 9.93
N ALA A 142 1.14 -25.52 9.64
CA ALA A 142 2.05 -26.54 10.18
C ALA A 142 2.23 -26.43 11.71
N SER A 143 2.11 -25.24 12.30
CA SER A 143 2.23 -25.05 13.75
C SER A 143 0.96 -25.38 14.56
N HIS A 144 -0.20 -25.50 13.90
CA HIS A 144 -1.49 -25.80 14.55
C HIS A 144 -2.23 -26.96 13.83
N PRO A 145 -1.67 -28.18 13.85
CA PRO A 145 -2.21 -29.32 13.10
C PRO A 145 -3.60 -29.76 13.60
N GLU A 146 -3.90 -29.60 14.90
CA GLU A 146 -5.18 -30.01 15.49
C GLU A 146 -6.36 -29.14 15.04
N GLU A 147 -6.15 -27.82 14.92
CA GLU A 147 -7.18 -26.89 14.43
C GLU A 147 -7.51 -27.16 12.96
N GLN A 148 -6.51 -27.51 12.15
CA GLN A 148 -6.73 -27.89 10.76
C GLN A 148 -7.51 -29.20 10.62
N GLU A 149 -7.21 -30.19 11.44
CA GLU A 149 -7.95 -31.46 11.46
C GLU A 149 -9.41 -31.23 11.88
N ALA A 150 -9.66 -30.36 12.87
CA ALA A 150 -11.01 -29.96 13.26
C ALA A 150 -11.76 -29.25 12.12
N LEU A 151 -11.11 -28.32 11.41
CA LEU A 151 -11.71 -27.60 10.27
C LEU A 151 -11.97 -28.52 9.07
N ARG A 152 -11.09 -29.51 8.82
CA ARG A 152 -11.28 -30.53 7.78
C ARG A 152 -12.45 -31.44 8.11
N ARG A 153 -12.60 -31.83 9.38
CA ARG A 153 -13.75 -32.62 9.85
C ARG A 153 -15.06 -31.84 9.74
N SER A 154 -15.06 -30.55 10.05
CA SER A 154 -16.27 -29.71 9.94
C SER A 154 -16.67 -29.42 8.48
N ARG A 155 -15.73 -29.49 7.54
CA ARG A 155 -15.95 -29.29 6.10
C ARG A 155 -16.25 -30.57 5.32
N ARG A 156 -16.15 -31.76 5.94
CA ARG A 156 -16.56 -33.00 5.29
C ARG A 156 -18.09 -33.00 5.13
N PRO A 157 -18.63 -33.07 3.90
CA PRO A 157 -20.05 -33.27 3.73
C PRO A 157 -20.46 -34.58 4.40
N ALA A 158 -21.57 -34.57 5.14
CA ALA A 158 -22.12 -35.78 5.73
C ALA A 158 -22.26 -36.82 4.59
N ALA A 159 -21.58 -37.95 4.73
CA ALA A 159 -21.68 -39.03 3.77
C ALA A 159 -23.16 -39.37 3.62
N SER A 160 -23.73 -39.13 2.43
CA SER A 160 -25.10 -39.50 2.11
C SER A 160 -25.17 -41.03 2.13
N SER A 161 -25.68 -41.58 3.21
CA SER A 161 -26.03 -42.99 3.32
C SER A 161 -27.18 -43.27 2.35
N GLY A 162 -26.85 -43.91 1.22
CA GLY A 162 -27.80 -44.54 0.30
C GLY A 162 -27.76 -46.05 0.45
#